data_AF-A0A6S7KHF1-F1
#
_entry.id   AF-A0A6S7KHF1-F1
#
_cell.length_a   1.000
_cell.length_b   1.000
_cell.length_c   1.000
_cell.angle_alpha   90.00
_cell.angle_beta   90.00
_cell.angle_gamma   90.00
#
_symmetry.space_group_name_H-M   'P 1'
#
loop_
_entity.id
_entity.type
_entity.pdbx_description
1 polymer ?
#
loop_
_entity_poly.entity_id
_entity_poly.type
_entity_poly.pdbx_seq_one_letter_code
_entity_poly.pdbx_strand_id
1 'polypeptide(L)'
;MTSESGKAWTLVMSWATRNKDMAEFKTNAFYVDSPVDESLPNWNRYRMSSNMMNELSAQSTHWRATCSFPTHGIDYVDYVREKFVDFDVINFVGSGDCESVEYVNIRGHQCSDCSVPWWQNSGDGLHTDSSYSSCSYKPLARGNEDNFGHYGERGSINSRCKSRCWYERQCEPPVIRCKTPLGIENGNISDVAMTSSTILDASSLPHFARLRNQLGGCAWIPATTADRSVFVGKIPALFLRLSMFVSSLLIGPTKMLYCRENSPVSNQQAPRSCLDHLKNGLKTNGYYNIYDASSNLITVYCDMTSESGKAWTLVMSWATRNKDMVEFKSTLLSADSPVDESLPNWNRYRMSSSMMNDLSTQSTHWRATCSFPTHGVDYVDYVRGKFVHFDIINFVGSGHCKRVDYVNIRGHQCSDCNMSWWQTSKDGLHTDSSAIFCGYDATQGAVRTEDNFGLYIGVNSNFRCTADASATTNWWFGGNVA
;
A
#
# COMPACT_ATOMS: atom_id res chain seq x y z
N MET A 1 3.87 -5.05 12.05
CA MET A 1 2.75 -5.79 12.66
C MET A 1 1.93 -6.41 11.55
N THR A 2 2.21 -7.68 11.23
CA THR A 2 1.36 -8.52 10.40
C THR A 2 0.41 -9.26 11.34
N SER A 3 -0.85 -8.89 11.29
CA SER A 3 -1.88 -9.51 12.12
C SER A 3 -3.18 -9.58 11.36
N GLU A 4 -3.90 -10.68 11.56
CA GLU A 4 -5.31 -10.80 11.23
C GLU A 4 -6.05 -9.50 11.58
N SER A 5 -6.89 -9.00 10.68
CA SER A 5 -7.60 -7.73 10.84
C SER A 5 -8.19 -7.60 12.26
N GLY A 6 -7.86 -6.51 12.97
CA GLY A 6 -8.38 -6.23 14.32
C GLY A 6 -7.66 -6.94 15.48
N LYS A 7 -6.60 -7.72 15.22
CA LYS A 7 -5.78 -8.33 16.28
C LYS A 7 -4.42 -7.66 16.38
N ALA A 8 -3.89 -7.49 17.58
CA ALA A 8 -2.52 -7.03 17.83
C ALA A 8 -1.76 -8.16 18.55
N TRP A 9 -0.49 -8.34 18.19
CA TRP A 9 0.37 -9.36 18.79
C TRP A 9 1.68 -8.73 19.23
N THR A 10 2.08 -8.99 20.47
CA THR A 10 3.38 -8.61 21.02
C THR A 10 4.30 -9.82 20.96
N LEU A 11 5.50 -9.64 20.42
CA LEU A 11 6.53 -10.67 20.43
C LEU A 11 7.09 -10.77 21.86
N VAL A 12 7.09 -11.97 22.44
CA VAL A 12 7.64 -12.23 23.78
C VAL A 12 8.89 -13.11 23.75
N MET A 13 9.02 -13.96 22.73
CA MET A 13 10.20 -14.80 22.53
C MET A 13 10.39 -15.13 21.04
N SER A 14 11.64 -15.14 20.57
CA SER A 14 12.01 -15.69 19.26
C SER A 14 13.48 -16.04 19.20
N TRP A 15 13.81 -17.08 18.45
CA TRP A 15 15.20 -17.47 18.20
C TRP A 15 15.36 -18.10 16.81
N ALA A 16 16.53 -17.90 16.22
CA ALA A 16 16.94 -18.62 15.02
C ALA A 16 17.42 -20.03 15.40
N THR A 17 17.28 -21.00 14.49
CA THR A 17 17.72 -22.39 14.71
C THR A 17 19.19 -22.51 15.13
N ARG A 18 20.06 -21.57 14.73
CA ARG A 18 21.47 -21.54 15.18
C ARG A 18 21.65 -21.29 16.69
N ASN A 19 20.63 -20.74 17.35
CA ASN A 19 20.60 -20.45 18.79
C ASN A 19 19.77 -21.49 19.57
N LYS A 20 19.37 -22.61 18.94
CA LYS A 20 18.49 -23.62 19.53
C LYS A 20 19.02 -24.27 20.81
N ASP A 21 20.34 -24.25 21.03
CA ASP A 21 20.99 -24.89 22.17
C ASP A 21 21.26 -23.91 23.34
N MET A 22 20.84 -22.65 23.20
CA MET A 22 20.90 -21.67 24.29
C MET A 22 19.85 -22.02 25.37
N ALA A 23 20.27 -22.00 26.64
CA ALA A 23 19.43 -22.39 27.78
C ALA A 23 18.13 -21.58 27.86
N GLU A 24 18.20 -20.30 27.48
CA GLU A 24 17.10 -19.34 27.49
C GLU A 24 15.98 -19.70 26.50
N PHE A 25 16.21 -20.57 25.52
CA PHE A 25 15.16 -21.03 24.60
C PHE A 25 14.89 -22.54 24.73
N LYS A 26 15.89 -23.32 25.15
CA LYS A 26 15.83 -24.79 25.20
C LYS A 26 15.33 -25.32 26.53
N THR A 27 15.85 -24.81 27.64
CA THR A 27 15.67 -25.41 28.98
C THR A 27 14.91 -24.53 29.95
N ASN A 28 14.86 -23.23 29.69
CA ASN A 28 14.20 -22.27 30.58
C ASN A 28 12.72 -22.16 30.19
N ALA A 29 11.83 -22.61 31.07
CA ALA A 29 10.39 -22.34 31.00
C ALA A 29 10.08 -20.84 31.02
N PHE A 30 8.95 -20.39 30.48
CA PHE A 30 8.55 -18.97 30.42
C PHE A 30 8.48 -18.28 31.79
N TYR A 31 8.01 -18.99 32.81
CA TYR A 31 7.97 -18.47 34.19
C TYR A 31 9.37 -18.31 34.84
N VAL A 32 10.44 -18.81 34.21
CA VAL A 32 11.82 -18.56 34.66
C VAL A 32 12.31 -17.24 34.06
N ASP A 33 12.74 -16.30 34.91
CA ASP A 33 13.23 -15.01 34.45
C ASP A 33 14.61 -15.15 33.77
N SER A 34 14.64 -14.91 32.46
CA SER A 34 15.83 -15.10 31.63
C SER A 34 15.75 -14.21 30.38
N PRO A 35 15.72 -12.88 30.54
CA PRO A 35 15.58 -11.95 29.42
C PRO A 35 16.81 -11.98 28.50
N VAL A 36 16.55 -11.89 27.20
CA VAL A 36 17.59 -11.82 26.17
C VAL A 36 17.22 -10.73 25.19
N ASP A 37 18.11 -9.74 25.05
CA ASP A 37 17.91 -8.59 24.15
C ASP A 37 16.55 -7.88 24.39
N GLU A 38 16.10 -7.82 25.65
CA GLU A 38 14.75 -7.36 26.06
C GLU A 38 14.40 -5.95 25.56
N SER A 39 15.38 -5.05 25.55
CA SER A 39 15.22 -3.68 25.05
C SER A 39 15.12 -3.59 23.52
N LEU A 40 15.39 -4.67 22.79
CA LEU A 40 15.44 -4.68 21.33
C LEU A 40 14.89 -6.00 20.74
N PRO A 41 13.56 -6.15 20.65
CA PRO A 41 12.91 -7.32 20.05
C PRO A 41 13.46 -7.64 18.66
N ASN A 42 13.91 -8.89 18.47
CA ASN A 42 14.50 -9.33 17.21
C ASN A 42 14.27 -10.82 16.97
N TRP A 43 14.17 -11.21 15.70
CA TRP A 43 13.85 -12.59 15.29
C TRP A 43 14.96 -13.61 15.51
N ASN A 44 16.18 -13.16 15.80
CA ASN A 44 17.35 -14.04 15.91
C ASN A 44 17.53 -14.60 17.31
N ARG A 45 17.35 -13.76 18.33
CA ARG A 45 17.57 -14.08 19.73
C ARG A 45 16.88 -13.03 20.59
N TYR A 46 15.70 -13.32 21.09
CA TYR A 46 14.94 -12.40 21.91
C TYR A 46 14.09 -13.15 22.91
N ARG A 47 14.10 -12.69 24.14
CA ARG A 47 13.23 -13.17 25.21
C ARG A 47 12.95 -12.03 26.18
N MET A 48 11.68 -11.82 26.48
CA MET A 48 11.24 -10.86 27.48
C MET A 48 11.42 -11.41 28.90
N SER A 49 11.55 -10.56 29.91
CA SER A 49 11.52 -10.98 31.31
C SER A 49 10.19 -11.63 31.68
N SER A 50 10.21 -12.52 32.66
CA SER A 50 8.99 -13.20 33.12
C SER A 50 7.98 -12.20 33.71
N ASN A 51 8.45 -11.11 34.31
CA ASN A 51 7.60 -10.04 34.83
C ASN A 51 6.81 -9.35 33.71
N MET A 52 7.48 -8.90 32.65
CA MET A 52 6.80 -8.25 31.53
C MET A 52 5.90 -9.23 30.76
N MET A 53 6.30 -10.50 30.64
CA MET A 53 5.44 -11.54 30.07
C MET A 53 4.11 -11.68 30.83
N ASN A 54 4.16 -11.68 32.17
CA ASN A 54 2.95 -11.73 33.02
C ASN A 54 2.10 -10.45 32.95
N GLU A 55 2.72 -9.27 32.89
CA GLU A 55 1.98 -8.01 32.71
C GLU A 55 1.26 -7.96 31.35
N LEU A 56 1.89 -8.53 30.31
CA LEU A 56 1.31 -8.62 28.98
C LEU A 56 0.20 -9.65 28.91
N SER A 57 0.33 -10.82 29.53
CA SER A 57 -0.75 -11.82 29.53
C SER A 57 -2.00 -11.30 30.21
N ALA A 58 -1.85 -10.55 31.31
CA ALA A 58 -2.98 -9.91 32.00
C ALA A 58 -3.77 -8.93 31.10
N GLN A 59 -3.15 -8.40 30.04
CA GLN A 59 -3.74 -7.48 29.08
C GLN A 59 -4.04 -8.13 27.72
N SER A 60 -3.72 -9.41 27.57
CA SER A 60 -3.85 -10.13 26.31
C SER A 60 -4.99 -11.13 26.38
N THR A 61 -5.71 -11.28 25.27
CA THR A 61 -6.79 -12.27 25.18
C THR A 61 -6.32 -13.59 24.60
N HIS A 62 -5.28 -13.58 23.77
CA HIS A 62 -4.77 -14.75 23.05
C HIS A 62 -3.24 -14.76 23.01
N TRP A 63 -2.68 -15.95 22.88
CA TRP A 63 -1.28 -16.18 22.52
C TRP A 63 -1.20 -17.02 21.24
N ARG A 64 -0.04 -16.99 20.60
CA ARG A 64 0.25 -17.84 19.43
C ARG A 64 1.73 -18.17 19.34
N ALA A 65 2.03 -19.29 18.72
CA ALA A 65 3.38 -19.64 18.29
C ALA A 65 3.41 -19.92 16.78
N THR A 66 4.45 -19.45 16.12
CA THR A 66 4.59 -19.54 14.66
C THR A 66 6.04 -19.81 14.27
N CYS A 67 6.22 -20.50 13.16
CA CYS A 67 7.52 -20.77 12.56
C CYS A 67 7.84 -19.78 11.42
N SER A 68 9.13 -19.44 11.25
CA SER A 68 9.63 -18.67 10.08
C SER A 68 8.87 -17.37 9.76
N PHE A 69 8.27 -16.75 10.77
CA PHE A 69 7.49 -15.50 10.65
C PHE A 69 8.18 -14.37 9.88
N PRO A 70 9.51 -14.14 10.00
CA PRO A 70 10.18 -13.09 9.23
C PRO A 70 10.20 -13.36 7.73
N THR A 71 10.17 -14.63 7.34
CA THR A 71 10.29 -15.07 5.94
C THR A 71 8.92 -15.26 5.29
N HIS A 72 7.94 -15.76 6.04
CA HIS A 72 6.64 -16.17 5.50
C HIS A 72 5.46 -15.34 6.03
N GLY A 73 5.69 -14.46 7.01
CA GLY A 73 4.62 -13.78 7.72
C GLY A 73 3.80 -14.76 8.57
N ILE A 74 2.49 -14.52 8.68
CA ILE A 74 1.58 -15.52 9.22
C ILE A 74 1.36 -16.56 8.12
N ASP A 75 2.10 -17.65 8.20
CA ASP A 75 1.74 -18.90 7.56
C ASP A 75 0.92 -19.69 8.60
N TYR A 76 -0.28 -20.14 8.22
CA TYR A 76 -1.06 -21.00 9.10
C TYR A 76 -0.52 -22.43 9.12
N VAL A 77 0.53 -22.73 8.35
CA VAL A 77 1.33 -23.96 8.51
C VAL A 77 2.40 -23.73 9.57
N ASP A 78 2.56 -24.67 10.50
CA ASP A 78 3.39 -24.53 11.69
C ASP A 78 2.96 -23.30 12.51
N TYR A 79 1.68 -23.33 12.90
CA TYR A 79 0.97 -22.30 13.65
C TYR A 79 0.13 -22.91 14.76
N VAL A 80 0.08 -22.26 15.92
CA VAL A 80 -0.89 -22.56 16.99
C VAL A 80 -1.37 -21.27 17.65
N ARG A 81 -2.64 -21.22 18.04
CA ARG A 81 -3.22 -20.13 18.85
C ARG A 81 -4.21 -20.66 19.88
N GLU A 82 -4.30 -19.95 21.00
CA GLU A 82 -5.32 -20.16 22.02
C GLU A 82 -5.52 -18.86 22.83
N LYS A 83 -6.61 -18.78 23.58
CA LYS A 83 -6.92 -17.76 24.56
C LYS A 83 -6.18 -17.99 25.87
N PHE A 84 -5.75 -16.89 26.49
CA PHE A 84 -5.16 -16.95 27.83
C PHE A 84 -6.15 -17.45 28.91
N VAL A 85 -7.46 -17.26 28.71
CA VAL A 85 -8.48 -17.76 29.65
C VAL A 85 -8.63 -19.28 29.63
N ASP A 86 -8.27 -19.91 28.50
CA ASP A 86 -8.42 -21.35 28.29
C ASP A 86 -7.08 -22.06 28.52
N PHE A 87 -5.95 -21.40 28.23
CA PHE A 87 -4.62 -21.93 28.49
C PHE A 87 -3.60 -20.81 28.81
N ASP A 88 -3.18 -20.73 30.08
CA ASP A 88 -2.08 -19.85 30.53
C ASP A 88 -0.71 -20.44 30.18
N VAL A 89 -0.30 -20.22 28.95
CA VAL A 89 0.95 -20.72 28.40
C VAL A 89 2.21 -20.21 29.14
N ILE A 90 2.12 -19.09 29.86
CA ILE A 90 3.28 -18.46 30.53
C ILE A 90 3.58 -19.18 31.85
N ASN A 91 2.55 -19.47 32.63
CA ASN A 91 2.69 -20.09 33.96
C ASN A 91 2.42 -21.60 33.96
N PHE A 92 2.13 -22.19 32.79
CA PHE A 92 1.93 -23.63 32.66
C PHE A 92 3.14 -24.45 33.13
N VAL A 93 2.88 -25.46 33.95
CA VAL A 93 3.86 -26.48 34.34
C VAL A 93 3.30 -27.83 33.97
N GLY A 94 3.94 -28.53 33.06
CA GLY A 94 3.45 -29.83 32.58
C GLY A 94 4.50 -30.65 31.85
N SER A 95 4.21 -31.94 31.71
CA SER A 95 5.12 -32.93 31.14
C SER A 95 4.39 -33.89 30.19
N GLY A 96 3.76 -33.32 29.16
CA GLY A 96 2.92 -34.05 28.20
C GLY A 96 1.44 -33.95 28.50
N ASP A 97 1.04 -32.92 29.24
CA ASP A 97 -0.35 -32.66 29.60
C ASP A 97 -1.10 -32.09 28.39
N CYS A 98 -2.35 -32.56 28.22
CA CYS A 98 -3.17 -32.24 27.06
C CYS A 98 -3.97 -30.96 27.30
N GLU A 99 -3.53 -29.85 26.70
CA GLU A 99 -4.23 -28.56 26.78
C GLU A 99 -5.02 -28.30 25.50
N SER A 100 -6.19 -27.69 25.64
CA SER A 100 -7.02 -27.29 24.51
C SER A 100 -6.37 -26.13 23.75
N VAL A 101 -6.49 -26.17 22.41
CA VAL A 101 -6.12 -25.07 21.52
C VAL A 101 -7.25 -24.78 20.53
N GLU A 102 -7.56 -23.50 20.33
CA GLU A 102 -8.53 -23.00 19.35
C GLU A 102 -8.16 -23.46 17.94
N TYR A 103 -6.87 -23.38 17.58
CA TYR A 103 -6.37 -23.85 16.29
C TYR A 103 -4.90 -24.24 16.36
N VAL A 104 -4.58 -25.40 15.80
CA VAL A 104 -3.20 -25.85 15.55
C VAL A 104 -3.08 -26.40 14.14
N ASN A 105 -1.95 -26.14 13.52
CA ASN A 105 -1.56 -26.76 12.27
C ASN A 105 -0.05 -26.96 12.25
N ILE A 106 0.37 -28.23 12.29
CA ILE A 106 1.78 -28.62 12.18
C ILE A 106 1.94 -29.35 10.86
N ARG A 107 2.78 -28.81 9.97
CA ARG A 107 3.12 -29.39 8.66
C ARG A 107 1.90 -29.68 7.76
N GLY A 108 0.79 -28.96 7.93
CA GLY A 108 -0.44 -29.12 7.16
C GLY A 108 -1.51 -29.99 7.84
N HIS A 109 -1.18 -30.65 8.96
CA HIS A 109 -2.15 -31.36 9.78
C HIS A 109 -2.84 -30.37 10.70
N GLN A 110 -4.06 -29.97 10.36
CA GLN A 110 -4.80 -28.97 11.11
C GLN A 110 -5.83 -29.60 12.05
N CYS A 111 -6.09 -28.91 13.15
CA CYS A 111 -7.08 -29.27 14.13
C CYS A 111 -7.60 -28.00 14.81
N SER A 112 -8.90 -27.97 15.09
CA SER A 112 -9.57 -26.85 15.76
C SER A 112 -10.31 -27.38 16.97
N ASP A 113 -10.33 -26.61 18.04
CA ASP A 113 -10.95 -26.97 19.32
C ASP A 113 -10.55 -28.36 19.80
N CYS A 114 -9.23 -28.61 19.87
CA CYS A 114 -8.69 -29.92 20.23
C CYS A 114 -7.53 -29.83 21.20
N SER A 115 -7.24 -30.95 21.83
CA SER A 115 -6.18 -31.06 22.82
C SER A 115 -4.83 -31.43 22.20
N VAL A 116 -3.80 -30.68 22.59
CA VAL A 116 -2.41 -30.79 22.14
C VAL A 116 -1.53 -31.06 23.36
N PRO A 117 -0.54 -31.96 23.28
CA PRO A 117 0.35 -32.24 24.41
C PRO A 117 1.38 -31.12 24.57
N TRP A 118 1.58 -30.62 25.80
CA TRP A 118 2.55 -29.56 26.10
C TRP A 118 3.53 -29.93 27.21
N TRP A 119 4.75 -29.43 27.08
CA TRP A 119 5.82 -29.54 28.07
C TRP A 119 6.35 -28.16 28.43
N GLN A 120 6.46 -27.91 29.73
CA GLN A 120 7.15 -26.77 30.30
C GLN A 120 7.45 -27.10 31.76
N ASN A 121 8.72 -27.26 32.13
CA ASN A 121 9.11 -27.61 33.51
C ASN A 121 10.54 -27.13 33.82
N SER A 122 11.08 -27.50 34.99
CA SER A 122 12.48 -27.23 35.34
C SER A 122 13.45 -28.10 34.53
N GLY A 123 13.77 -27.67 33.32
CA GLY A 123 14.68 -28.38 32.41
C GLY A 123 14.21 -28.35 30.95
N ASP A 124 12.92 -28.10 30.74
CA ASP A 124 12.29 -28.02 29.43
C ASP A 124 11.62 -26.66 29.21
N GLY A 125 12.07 -25.94 28.19
CA GLY A 125 11.34 -24.80 27.65
C GLY A 125 10.01 -25.22 27.01
N LEU A 126 9.07 -24.28 26.86
CA LEU A 126 7.76 -24.56 26.29
C LEU A 126 7.88 -25.22 24.91
N HIS A 127 7.28 -26.40 24.73
CA HIS A 127 7.15 -27.06 23.43
C HIS A 127 5.97 -28.03 23.38
N THR A 128 5.64 -28.49 22.17
CA THR A 128 4.72 -29.61 21.95
C THR A 128 5.38 -30.73 21.15
N ASP A 129 5.37 -31.94 21.71
CA ASP A 129 5.75 -33.16 21.00
C ASP A 129 4.55 -33.75 20.26
N SER A 130 4.59 -33.56 18.95
CA SER A 130 3.56 -34.01 18.02
C SER A 130 3.43 -35.54 17.87
N SER A 131 4.33 -36.31 18.49
CA SER A 131 4.34 -37.78 18.49
C SER A 131 3.61 -38.42 19.67
N TYR A 132 3.21 -37.61 20.65
CA TYR A 132 2.62 -38.10 21.89
C TYR A 132 1.14 -38.45 21.68
N SER A 133 0.78 -39.71 21.95
CA SER A 133 -0.48 -40.29 21.47
C SER A 133 -1.70 -40.12 22.39
N SER A 134 -1.55 -39.48 23.55
CA SER A 134 -2.60 -39.34 24.56
C SER A 134 -3.64 -38.27 24.23
N CYS A 135 -3.27 -37.22 23.50
CA CYS A 135 -4.17 -36.12 23.17
C CYS A 135 -4.93 -36.35 21.85
N SER A 136 -5.95 -35.53 21.61
CA SER A 136 -6.81 -35.67 20.43
C SER A 136 -6.11 -35.25 19.12
N TYR A 137 -5.19 -34.28 19.19
CA TYR A 137 -4.36 -33.89 18.05
C TYR A 137 -3.21 -34.88 17.84
N LYS A 138 -3.18 -35.54 16.67
CA LYS A 138 -2.20 -36.59 16.32
C LYS A 138 -1.65 -36.38 14.90
N PRO A 139 -0.80 -35.37 14.69
CA PRO A 139 -0.37 -35.01 13.34
C PRO A 139 0.66 -36.00 12.77
N LEU A 140 1.44 -36.73 13.58
CA LEU A 140 2.52 -37.61 13.10
C LEU A 140 2.76 -38.88 13.94
N ALA A 141 3.29 -39.92 13.30
CA ALA A 141 3.61 -41.24 13.90
C ALA A 141 5.11 -41.45 14.21
N ARG A 142 5.96 -40.42 14.03
CA ARG A 142 7.41 -40.51 14.31
C ARG A 142 7.71 -39.96 15.69
N GLY A 143 8.40 -40.73 16.53
CA GLY A 143 8.67 -40.38 17.94
C GLY A 143 9.61 -39.18 18.13
N ASN A 144 9.35 -38.41 19.19
CA ASN A 144 10.17 -37.32 19.74
C ASN A 144 10.32 -36.12 18.77
N GLU A 145 9.21 -35.60 18.25
CA GLU A 145 9.21 -34.43 17.37
C GLU A 145 8.63 -33.21 18.08
N ASP A 146 9.54 -32.44 18.68
CA ASP A 146 9.26 -31.19 19.36
C ASP A 146 9.01 -30.05 18.36
N ASN A 147 7.96 -29.26 18.61
CA ASN A 147 7.57 -28.11 17.82
C ASN A 147 7.42 -26.88 18.72
N PHE A 148 7.63 -25.70 18.13
CA PHE A 148 7.54 -24.39 18.81
C PHE A 148 8.46 -24.19 20.02
N GLY A 149 9.54 -24.97 20.16
CA GLY A 149 10.38 -24.92 21.36
C GLY A 149 11.60 -25.83 21.35
N HIS A 150 11.81 -26.57 22.45
CA HIS A 150 12.92 -27.50 22.70
C HIS A 150 13.33 -28.26 21.42
N TYR A 151 14.61 -28.28 21.07
CA TYR A 151 15.12 -29.05 19.93
C TYR A 151 16.16 -30.04 20.46
N GLY A 152 15.73 -31.26 20.76
CA GLY A 152 16.59 -32.31 21.34
C GLY A 152 17.86 -32.63 20.51
N GLU A 153 18.86 -33.24 21.17
CA GLU A 153 20.17 -33.58 20.57
C GLU A 153 20.10 -34.65 19.48
N ARG A 154 19.08 -35.51 19.51
CA ARG A 154 18.78 -36.43 18.41
C ARG A 154 18.03 -35.65 17.34
N GLY A 155 18.79 -34.87 16.59
CA GLY A 155 18.33 -34.14 15.42
C GLY A 155 17.61 -35.06 14.43
N SER A 156 16.30 -35.22 14.62
CA SER A 156 15.41 -35.41 13.51
C SER A 156 15.61 -34.18 12.63
N ILE A 157 16.26 -34.35 11.47
CA ILE A 157 16.40 -33.35 10.41
C ILE A 157 15.01 -32.79 9.95
N ASN A 158 13.91 -33.34 10.47
CA ASN A 158 12.53 -32.94 10.24
C ASN A 158 11.91 -32.02 11.31
N SER A 159 12.55 -31.75 12.46
CA SER A 159 12.02 -30.80 13.46
C SER A 159 12.18 -29.33 13.08
N ARG A 160 12.75 -29.03 11.90
CA ARG A 160 12.86 -27.65 11.41
C ARG A 160 11.46 -27.15 11.02
N CYS A 161 11.14 -25.91 11.40
CA CYS A 161 10.15 -25.06 10.74
C CYS A 161 10.39 -25.12 9.21
N LYS A 162 9.78 -26.07 8.49
CA LYS A 162 10.06 -26.33 7.08
C LYS A 162 8.95 -25.72 6.24
N SER A 163 9.36 -24.96 5.22
CA SER A 163 8.53 -24.68 4.06
C SER A 163 8.08 -26.00 3.42
N ARG A 164 6.75 -26.18 3.29
CA ARG A 164 6.01 -27.10 2.42
C ARG A 164 6.68 -28.43 2.03
N CYS A 165 6.03 -29.52 2.50
CA CYS A 165 5.88 -30.80 1.82
C CYS A 165 7.17 -31.52 1.36
N TRP A 166 7.61 -32.51 2.14
CA TRP A 166 8.37 -33.63 1.59
C TRP A 166 7.44 -34.83 1.42
N TYR A 167 7.43 -35.37 0.19
CA TYR A 167 6.72 -36.54 -0.33
C TYR A 167 5.29 -36.35 -0.87
N GLU A 168 5.24 -36.52 -2.21
CA GLU A 168 4.13 -36.92 -3.09
C GLU A 168 2.88 -36.02 -3.22
N ARG A 169 2.85 -35.32 -4.38
CA ARG A 169 1.71 -35.11 -5.28
C ARG A 169 0.31 -35.21 -4.63
N GLN A 170 -0.13 -34.16 -3.94
CA GLN A 170 -1.51 -33.64 -3.92
C GLN A 170 -1.63 -32.55 -2.85
N CYS A 171 -1.44 -31.29 -3.23
CA CYS A 171 -1.83 -30.12 -2.43
C CYS A 171 -1.89 -28.91 -3.38
N GLU A 172 -3.00 -28.76 -4.13
CA GLU A 172 -3.34 -27.42 -4.62
C GLU A 172 -3.96 -26.65 -3.45
N PRO A 173 -3.49 -25.43 -3.15
CA PRO A 173 -4.03 -24.65 -2.04
C PRO A 173 -5.47 -24.23 -2.34
N PRO A 174 -6.39 -24.21 -1.35
CA PRO A 174 -7.55 -23.34 -1.47
C PRO A 174 -7.01 -21.90 -1.48
N VAL A 175 -7.18 -21.24 -2.62
CA VAL A 175 -6.83 -19.82 -2.77
C VAL A 175 -7.80 -19.03 -1.90
N ILE A 176 -7.40 -18.68 -0.67
CA ILE A 176 -8.09 -17.64 0.09
C ILE A 176 -7.70 -16.31 -0.55
N ARG A 177 -8.48 -15.87 -1.53
CA ARG A 177 -8.42 -14.50 -2.01
C ARG A 177 -9.04 -13.62 -0.93
N CYS A 178 -8.28 -12.65 -0.42
CA CYS A 178 -8.87 -11.51 0.28
C CYS A 178 -9.97 -10.94 -0.63
N LYS A 179 -11.22 -10.95 -0.17
CA LYS A 179 -12.36 -10.45 -0.99
C LYS A 179 -12.24 -8.96 -1.29
N THR A 180 -11.39 -8.25 -0.55
CA THR A 180 -11.04 -6.84 -0.74
C THR A 180 -9.58 -6.59 -0.35
N PRO A 181 -8.83 -5.74 -1.09
CA PRO A 181 -7.45 -5.42 -0.75
C PRO A 181 -7.33 -4.62 0.56
N LEU A 182 -6.15 -4.63 1.19
CA LEU A 182 -5.88 -3.88 2.42
C LEU A 182 -5.95 -2.36 2.16
N GLY A 183 -6.28 -1.55 3.18
CA GLY A 183 -6.39 -0.09 3.00
C GLY A 183 -5.11 0.63 2.56
N ILE A 184 -3.96 0.02 2.81
CA ILE A 184 -2.65 0.47 2.33
C ILE A 184 -2.37 0.04 0.88
N GLU A 185 -3.12 -0.93 0.34
CA GLU A 185 -3.03 -1.50 -1.01
C GLU A 185 -4.05 -0.89 -1.99
N ASN A 186 -5.23 -0.48 -1.51
CA ASN A 186 -6.31 0.07 -2.34
C ASN A 186 -6.72 1.49 -1.97
N GLY A 187 -5.85 2.28 -1.35
CA GLY A 187 -6.09 3.70 -1.11
C GLY A 187 -7.13 4.06 -0.02
N ASN A 188 -7.80 3.09 0.62
CA ASN A 188 -8.73 3.38 1.74
C ASN A 188 -8.06 4.13 2.90
N ILE A 189 -6.76 3.95 3.11
CA ILE A 189 -5.94 4.88 3.89
C ILE A 189 -5.47 5.94 2.91
N SER A 190 -5.75 7.23 3.14
CA SER A 190 -5.29 8.31 2.23
C SER A 190 -3.78 8.49 2.23
N ASP A 191 -3.20 8.95 1.12
CA ASP A 191 -1.79 9.38 1.06
C ASP A 191 -1.48 10.46 2.10
N VAL A 192 -2.44 11.35 2.38
CA VAL A 192 -2.29 12.42 3.39
C VAL A 192 -2.27 11.85 4.82
N ALA A 193 -2.89 10.70 5.03
CA ALA A 193 -2.85 9.99 6.31
C ALA A 193 -1.56 9.17 6.50
N MET A 194 -0.73 9.06 5.45
CA MET A 194 0.60 8.46 5.51
C MET A 194 1.61 9.60 5.72
N THR A 195 1.95 9.84 6.98
CA THR A 195 2.87 10.91 7.39
C THR A 195 4.24 10.36 7.77
N SER A 196 5.26 11.20 7.69
CA SER A 196 6.58 10.90 8.26
C SER A 196 7.19 12.14 8.88
N SER A 197 8.01 11.95 9.91
CA SER A 197 8.72 13.04 10.58
C SER A 197 9.78 13.72 9.70
N THR A 198 10.45 12.98 8.80
CA THR A 198 11.46 13.50 7.87
C THR A 198 11.44 12.74 6.54
N ILE A 199 11.92 13.36 5.46
CA ILE A 199 11.89 12.81 4.10
C ILE A 199 13.22 13.14 3.40
N LEU A 200 13.86 12.14 2.80
CA LEU A 200 15.12 12.29 2.06
C LEU A 200 14.95 13.17 0.83
N ASP A 201 13.97 12.85 0.01
CA ASP A 201 13.70 13.54 -1.24
C ASP A 201 12.25 13.30 -1.69
N ALA A 202 11.85 14.01 -2.76
CA ALA A 202 10.52 13.90 -3.36
C ALA A 202 10.20 12.50 -3.93
N SER A 203 11.18 11.60 -4.06
CA SER A 203 10.99 10.21 -4.53
C SER A 203 10.83 9.20 -3.38
N SER A 204 10.91 9.66 -2.13
CA SER A 204 10.88 8.84 -0.92
C SER A 204 9.75 9.24 0.02
N LEU A 205 8.67 9.82 -0.52
CA LEU A 205 7.50 10.25 0.23
C LEU A 205 6.81 9.06 0.93
N PRO A 206 6.15 9.26 2.10
CA PRO A 206 5.56 8.17 2.88
C PRO A 206 4.58 7.28 2.11
N HIS A 207 3.79 7.87 1.19
CA HIS A 207 2.83 7.12 0.39
C HIS A 207 3.48 6.17 -0.63
N PHE A 208 4.78 6.31 -0.92
CA PHE A 208 5.53 5.35 -1.72
C PHE A 208 5.79 4.03 -0.98
N ALA A 209 5.54 3.96 0.33
CA ALA A 209 5.59 2.74 1.13
C ALA A 209 4.36 1.83 0.99
N ARG A 210 3.37 2.20 0.17
CA ARG A 210 2.15 1.39 -0.03
C ARG A 210 2.45 -0.02 -0.53
N LEU A 211 1.59 -0.98 -0.17
CA LEU A 211 1.74 -2.34 -0.66
C LEU A 211 1.42 -2.42 -2.15
N ARG A 212 2.26 -3.14 -2.91
CA ARG A 212 2.22 -3.24 -4.38
C ARG A 212 2.44 -1.92 -5.11
N ASN A 213 2.86 -0.90 -4.37
CA ASN A 213 3.30 0.34 -4.94
C ASN A 213 4.68 0.15 -5.58
N GLN A 214 4.83 0.54 -6.84
CA GLN A 214 6.15 0.58 -7.50
C GLN A 214 6.71 2.03 -7.55
N LEU A 215 5.98 3.03 -7.04
CA LEU A 215 6.17 4.48 -7.17
C LEU A 215 7.35 4.97 -6.34
N GLY A 216 8.08 5.95 -6.86
CA GLY A 216 9.27 6.48 -6.19
C GLY A 216 10.30 5.38 -5.93
N GLY A 217 10.98 5.44 -4.78
CA GLY A 217 11.88 4.38 -4.31
C GLY A 217 11.17 3.08 -3.89
N CYS A 218 9.87 2.93 -4.14
CA CYS A 218 9.00 1.87 -3.59
C CYS A 218 9.06 1.78 -2.06
N ALA A 219 9.46 2.87 -1.42
CA ALA A 219 9.78 2.96 -0.01
C ALA A 219 9.81 4.42 0.41
N TRP A 220 9.67 4.64 1.71
CA TRP A 220 9.96 5.91 2.35
C TRP A 220 11.38 5.90 2.91
N ILE A 221 12.07 7.04 2.86
CA ILE A 221 13.43 7.19 3.38
C ILE A 221 13.53 8.51 4.15
N PRO A 222 14.02 8.52 5.40
CA PRO A 222 14.19 9.75 6.19
C PRO A 222 15.39 10.62 5.75
N ALA A 223 15.33 11.92 6.08
CA ALA A 223 16.24 12.97 5.60
C ALA A 223 17.71 12.80 6.03
N THR A 224 17.93 12.43 7.29
CA THR A 224 19.28 12.26 7.84
C THR A 224 19.49 10.84 8.34
N THR A 225 20.75 10.41 8.40
CA THR A 225 21.14 9.14 9.03
C THR A 225 20.90 9.11 10.54
N ALA A 226 20.72 10.25 11.20
CA ALA A 226 20.34 10.33 12.61
C ALA A 226 18.83 10.09 12.81
N ASP A 227 18.01 10.49 11.84
CA ASP A 227 16.55 10.19 11.81
C ASP A 227 16.26 8.76 11.34
N ARG A 228 17.25 8.09 10.73
CA ARG A 228 17.27 6.63 10.57
C ARG A 228 17.46 6.00 11.95
N SER A 229 16.40 5.97 12.74
CA SER A 229 16.31 4.96 13.78
C SER A 229 16.57 3.58 13.15
N VAL A 230 17.16 2.65 13.90
CA VAL A 230 17.69 1.34 13.44
C VAL A 230 16.60 0.40 12.85
N PHE A 231 15.40 0.91 12.60
CA PHE A 231 14.30 0.27 11.89
C PHE A 231 14.53 0.07 10.38
N VAL A 232 15.63 0.60 9.81
CA VAL A 232 16.04 0.31 8.42
C VAL A 232 17.50 -0.18 8.40
N GLY A 233 17.75 -1.33 9.03
CA GLY A 233 19.06 -1.96 9.08
C GLY A 233 19.40 -2.73 7.80
N LYS A 234 20.25 -2.14 6.95
CA LYS A 234 21.13 -2.75 5.92
C LYS A 234 20.59 -4.01 5.21
N ILE A 235 19.94 -3.81 4.07
CA ILE A 235 19.87 -4.81 3.00
C ILE A 235 21.22 -4.80 2.28
N PRO A 236 21.97 -5.93 2.22
CA PRO A 236 23.16 -6.02 1.38
C PRO A 236 22.79 -5.75 -0.07
N ALA A 237 23.66 -5.05 -0.80
CA ALA A 237 23.43 -4.40 -2.10
C ALA A 237 23.12 -5.34 -3.31
N LEU A 238 22.36 -6.42 -3.14
CA LEU A 238 21.99 -7.33 -4.22
C LEU A 238 20.48 -7.61 -4.36
N PHE A 239 19.63 -7.09 -3.48
CA PHE A 239 18.18 -7.31 -3.56
C PHE A 239 17.41 -6.01 -3.26
N LEU A 240 17.38 -5.12 -4.25
CA LEU A 240 16.45 -3.99 -4.28
C LEU A 240 15.09 -4.51 -4.79
N ARG A 241 14.20 -4.95 -3.88
CA ARG A 241 12.75 -4.95 -4.12
C ARG A 241 11.97 -4.79 -2.81
N LEU A 242 11.17 -3.72 -2.80
CA LEU A 242 9.96 -3.45 -2.02
C LEU A 242 10.04 -3.06 -0.54
N SER A 243 9.52 -1.84 -0.26
CA SER A 243 8.63 -1.46 0.85
C SER A 243 9.30 -1.40 2.25
N MET A 244 9.09 -0.45 3.16
CA MET A 244 7.94 0.32 3.68
C MET A 244 8.53 1.48 4.55
N PHE A 245 7.84 2.55 4.96
CA PHE A 245 6.93 2.71 6.11
C PHE A 245 6.46 4.20 6.12
N VAL A 246 5.41 4.68 6.79
CA VAL A 246 5.44 5.14 8.19
C VAL A 246 4.03 5.49 8.69
N SER A 247 3.87 5.25 9.99
CA SER A 247 2.73 5.41 10.87
C SER A 247 2.51 6.84 11.41
N SER A 248 1.28 7.06 11.92
CA SER A 248 0.90 7.83 13.15
C SER A 248 0.79 9.38 13.09
N LEU A 249 -0.15 10.12 13.74
CA LEU A 249 -0.87 9.95 15.04
C LEU A 249 -2.01 11.04 15.23
N LEU A 250 -3.14 10.68 15.87
CA LEU A 250 -4.12 11.41 16.75
C LEU A 250 -4.96 12.66 16.34
N ILE A 251 -6.30 12.63 16.63
CA ILE A 251 -7.04 13.41 17.68
C ILE A 251 -8.59 13.22 17.54
N GLY A 252 -9.29 12.91 18.65
CA GLY A 252 -10.66 13.42 18.95
C GLY A 252 -11.90 12.59 18.55
N PRO A 253 -13.00 12.60 19.34
CA PRO A 253 -13.99 11.53 19.36
C PRO A 253 -15.07 11.71 18.29
N THR A 254 -15.29 10.72 17.42
CA THR A 254 -16.56 10.65 16.69
C THR A 254 -16.93 9.22 16.31
N LYS A 255 -18.00 8.74 16.97
CA LYS A 255 -18.93 7.67 16.60
C LYS A 255 -18.41 6.56 15.68
N MET A 256 -18.23 5.37 16.27
CA MET A 256 -18.28 4.09 15.56
C MET A 256 -19.52 4.02 14.66
N LEU A 257 -19.31 3.97 13.36
CA LEU A 257 -20.26 3.36 12.43
C LEU A 257 -19.95 1.86 12.41
N TYR A 258 -20.79 1.08 13.10
CA TYR A 258 -20.85 -0.36 12.95
C TYR A 258 -21.24 -0.71 11.50
N CYS A 259 -20.56 -1.67 10.89
CA CYS A 259 -21.18 -2.47 9.83
C CYS A 259 -22.01 -3.58 10.48
N ARG A 260 -23.33 -3.40 10.38
CA ARG A 260 -24.37 -4.39 10.65
C ARG A 260 -24.28 -5.50 9.59
N GLU A 261 -24.39 -6.76 10.00
CA GLU A 261 -24.60 -7.87 9.07
C GLU A 261 -26.01 -7.82 8.45
N ASN A 262 -26.03 -8.21 7.16
CA ASN A 262 -27.15 -8.56 6.28
C ASN A 262 -27.94 -7.42 5.61
N SER A 263 -27.64 -7.21 4.32
CA SER A 263 -28.57 -7.45 3.17
C SER A 263 -27.92 -7.07 1.82
N PRO A 264 -28.55 -7.44 0.69
CA PRO A 264 -28.08 -8.46 -0.27
C PRO A 264 -26.86 -8.05 -1.11
N VAL A 265 -26.20 -9.04 -1.71
CA VAL A 265 -25.16 -8.86 -2.74
C VAL A 265 -25.68 -7.95 -3.85
N SER A 266 -25.34 -6.67 -3.84
CA SER A 266 -25.35 -5.86 -5.06
C SER A 266 -24.11 -6.23 -5.83
N ASN A 267 -24.29 -6.58 -7.10
CA ASN A 267 -23.28 -6.89 -8.09
C ASN A 267 -22.23 -5.76 -8.23
N GLN A 268 -21.30 -5.59 -7.28
CA GLN A 268 -20.27 -4.55 -7.36
C GLN A 268 -19.26 -4.95 -8.43
N GLN A 269 -19.43 -4.35 -9.60
CA GLN A 269 -18.50 -4.45 -10.72
C GLN A 269 -17.12 -3.98 -10.27
N ALA A 270 -16.08 -4.67 -10.74
CA ALA A 270 -14.71 -4.32 -10.42
C ALA A 270 -14.42 -2.87 -10.86
N PRO A 271 -13.80 -2.03 -10.00
CA PRO A 271 -13.66 -0.60 -10.26
C PRO A 271 -12.75 -0.36 -11.47
N ARG A 272 -13.23 0.43 -12.45
CA ARG A 272 -12.48 0.74 -13.70
C ARG A 272 -11.96 2.18 -13.72
N SER A 273 -12.25 2.95 -12.69
CA SER A 273 -11.82 4.34 -12.55
C SER A 273 -11.79 4.76 -11.07
N CYS A 274 -11.14 5.88 -10.76
CA CYS A 274 -11.26 6.52 -9.46
C CYS A 274 -12.72 6.93 -9.13
N LEU A 275 -13.53 7.19 -10.16
CA LEU A 275 -14.95 7.50 -9.98
C LEU A 275 -15.74 6.28 -9.50
N ASP A 276 -15.37 5.08 -9.91
CA ASP A 276 -16.01 3.85 -9.40
C ASP A 276 -15.60 3.57 -7.95
N HIS A 277 -14.35 3.85 -7.59
CA HIS A 277 -13.92 3.82 -6.18
C HIS A 277 -14.74 4.79 -5.33
N LEU A 278 -14.99 6.01 -5.82
CA LEU A 278 -15.84 6.97 -5.13
C LEU A 278 -17.29 6.49 -5.00
N LYS A 279 -17.88 5.94 -6.07
CA LYS A 279 -19.22 5.32 -6.05
C LYS A 279 -19.31 4.18 -5.03
N ASN A 280 -18.23 3.41 -4.90
CA ASN A 280 -18.12 2.30 -3.95
C ASN A 280 -17.85 2.76 -2.50
N GLY A 281 -17.82 4.08 -2.25
CA GLY A 281 -17.76 4.66 -0.91
C GLY A 281 -16.38 5.08 -0.44
N LEU A 282 -15.35 4.98 -1.29
CA LEU A 282 -13.99 5.43 -0.97
C LEU A 282 -13.88 6.94 -1.15
N LYS A 283 -13.17 7.64 -0.27
CA LYS A 283 -13.22 9.12 -0.20
C LYS A 283 -11.87 9.79 0.02
N THR A 284 -10.78 9.06 -0.16
CA THR A 284 -9.44 9.50 0.22
C THR A 284 -8.54 9.64 -1.00
N ASN A 285 -7.72 10.68 -1.06
CA ASN A 285 -6.71 10.77 -2.12
C ASN A 285 -5.66 9.68 -1.96
N GLY A 286 -5.11 9.21 -3.09
CA GLY A 286 -3.94 8.36 -3.09
C GLY A 286 -3.92 7.36 -4.24
N TYR A 287 -3.13 6.31 -4.08
CA TYR A 287 -2.99 5.28 -5.10
C TYR A 287 -4.00 4.15 -4.94
N TYR A 288 -4.62 3.77 -6.05
CA TYR A 288 -5.67 2.76 -6.14
C TYR A 288 -5.39 1.83 -7.32
N ASN A 289 -5.94 0.62 -7.24
CA ASN A 289 -5.95 -0.30 -8.36
C ASN A 289 -7.28 -0.24 -9.10
N ILE A 290 -7.25 -0.18 -10.43
CA ILE A 290 -8.41 -0.25 -11.32
C ILE A 290 -8.22 -1.37 -12.34
N TYR A 291 -9.31 -1.78 -12.99
CA TYR A 291 -9.29 -2.77 -14.07
C TYR A 291 -9.41 -2.11 -15.44
N ASP A 292 -8.49 -2.46 -16.35
CA ASP A 292 -8.61 -2.08 -17.77
C ASP A 292 -9.69 -2.89 -18.49
N ALA A 293 -9.92 -2.62 -19.79
CA ALA A 293 -10.85 -3.41 -20.60
C ALA A 293 -10.49 -4.90 -20.70
N SER A 294 -9.23 -5.26 -20.51
CA SER A 294 -8.72 -6.64 -20.55
C SER A 294 -8.73 -7.32 -19.18
N SER A 295 -9.30 -6.69 -18.16
CA SER A 295 -9.31 -7.15 -16.77
C SER A 295 -7.92 -7.27 -16.11
N ASN A 296 -6.91 -6.56 -16.63
CA ASN A 296 -5.64 -6.40 -15.95
C ASN A 296 -5.77 -5.34 -14.85
N LEU A 297 -5.03 -5.56 -13.77
CA LEU A 297 -4.98 -4.63 -12.64
C LEU A 297 -3.92 -3.56 -12.90
N ILE A 298 -4.30 -2.29 -12.81
CA ILE A 298 -3.42 -1.15 -13.04
C ILE A 298 -3.50 -0.18 -11.87
N THR A 299 -2.34 0.35 -11.45
CA THR A 299 -2.26 1.34 -10.38
C THR A 299 -2.40 2.75 -10.93
N VAL A 300 -3.31 3.52 -10.34
CA VAL A 300 -3.59 4.92 -10.68
C VAL A 300 -3.57 5.81 -9.43
N TYR A 301 -3.33 7.11 -9.62
CA TYR A 301 -3.55 8.09 -8.55
C TYR A 301 -4.95 8.68 -8.65
N CYS A 302 -5.67 8.64 -7.53
CA CYS A 302 -7.00 9.20 -7.36
C CYS A 302 -6.98 10.47 -6.52
N ASP A 303 -7.55 11.54 -7.05
CA ASP A 303 -7.99 12.70 -6.28
C ASP A 303 -9.52 12.63 -6.10
N MET A 304 -9.95 12.40 -4.86
CA MET A 304 -11.35 12.25 -4.44
C MET A 304 -11.76 13.25 -3.34
N THR A 305 -10.84 14.11 -2.90
CA THR A 305 -11.09 15.08 -1.83
C THR A 305 -11.08 16.52 -2.29
N SER A 306 -10.41 16.86 -3.40
CA SER A 306 -10.28 18.26 -3.83
C SER A 306 -11.61 18.90 -4.20
N GLU A 307 -12.57 18.10 -4.69
CA GLU A 307 -13.90 18.56 -5.04
C GLU A 307 -14.93 17.56 -4.50
N SER A 308 -15.84 18.02 -3.64
CA SER A 308 -16.86 17.17 -3.04
C SER A 308 -17.70 16.45 -4.11
N GLY A 309 -17.86 15.14 -3.95
CA GLY A 309 -18.62 14.29 -4.88
C GLY A 309 -17.95 14.08 -6.24
N LYS A 310 -16.67 14.42 -6.40
CA LYS A 310 -15.92 14.16 -7.63
C LYS A 310 -14.70 13.29 -7.38
N ALA A 311 -14.34 12.54 -8.40
CA ALA A 311 -13.12 11.75 -8.42
C ALA A 311 -12.39 11.96 -9.74
N TRP A 312 -11.06 11.98 -9.65
CA TRP A 312 -10.17 12.24 -10.76
C TRP A 312 -9.04 11.22 -10.77
N THR A 313 -8.82 10.62 -11.93
CA THR A 313 -7.73 9.69 -12.21
C THR A 313 -6.62 10.44 -12.92
N LEU A 314 -5.39 10.41 -12.39
CA LEU A 314 -4.23 11.02 -13.06
C LEU A 314 -3.91 10.23 -14.34
N VAL A 315 -3.81 10.91 -15.48
CA VAL A 315 -3.50 10.27 -16.77
C VAL A 315 -2.15 10.66 -17.37
N MET A 316 -1.68 11.86 -17.04
CA MET A 316 -0.39 12.35 -17.51
C MET A 316 0.14 13.41 -16.54
N SER A 317 1.43 13.39 -16.26
CA SER A 317 2.09 14.38 -15.41
C SER A 317 3.54 14.58 -15.84
N TRP A 318 4.02 15.81 -15.79
CA TRP A 318 5.46 16.08 -15.93
C TRP A 318 5.89 17.33 -15.18
N ALA A 319 7.13 17.32 -14.70
CA ALA A 319 7.81 18.51 -14.19
C ALA A 319 8.32 19.39 -15.33
N THR A 320 8.38 20.71 -15.14
CA THR A 320 8.81 21.67 -16.18
C THR A 320 10.20 21.35 -16.73
N ARG A 321 11.12 20.80 -15.92
CA ARG A 321 12.42 20.31 -16.41
C ARG A 321 12.34 19.25 -17.51
N ASN A 322 11.24 18.51 -17.58
CA ASN A 322 10.98 17.46 -18.57
C ASN A 322 10.09 17.95 -19.72
N LYS A 323 9.80 19.25 -19.80
CA LYS A 323 8.91 19.83 -20.84
C LYS A 323 9.35 19.53 -22.27
N ASP A 324 10.64 19.27 -22.49
CA ASP A 324 11.21 19.04 -23.82
C ASP A 324 11.21 17.56 -24.24
N MET A 325 10.69 16.66 -23.41
CA MET A 325 10.44 15.26 -23.79
C MET A 325 9.34 15.19 -24.86
N VAL A 326 9.57 14.38 -25.89
CA VAL A 326 8.67 14.23 -27.05
C VAL A 326 7.25 13.84 -26.61
N GLU A 327 7.17 12.98 -25.61
CA GLU A 327 5.93 12.43 -25.04
C GLU A 327 5.03 13.49 -24.39
N PHE A 328 5.58 14.61 -23.93
CA PHE A 328 4.80 15.71 -23.34
C PHE A 328 4.72 16.91 -24.27
N LYS A 329 5.75 17.14 -25.08
CA LYS A 329 5.88 18.32 -25.93
C LYS A 329 5.10 18.23 -27.23
N SER A 330 5.14 17.06 -27.89
CA SER A 330 4.77 16.95 -29.31
C SER A 330 3.89 15.74 -29.63
N THR A 331 3.78 14.76 -28.72
CA THR A 331 2.97 13.57 -28.96
C THR A 331 1.51 13.78 -28.59
N LEU A 332 0.60 13.59 -29.55
CA LEU A 332 -0.85 13.67 -29.35
C LEU A 332 -1.33 12.70 -28.27
N LEU A 333 -2.38 13.03 -27.52
CA LEU A 333 -2.98 12.14 -26.52
C LEU A 333 -3.49 10.82 -27.10
N SER A 334 -3.93 10.81 -28.36
CA SER A 334 -4.36 9.59 -29.08
C SER A 334 -3.21 8.66 -29.48
N ALA A 335 -1.97 9.15 -29.53
CA ALA A 335 -0.81 8.34 -29.88
C ALA A 335 -0.32 7.53 -28.66
N ASP A 336 0.04 6.28 -28.89
CA ASP A 336 0.55 5.40 -27.85
C ASP A 336 2.02 5.69 -27.54
N SER A 337 2.25 6.35 -26.42
CA SER A 337 3.59 6.76 -25.98
C SER A 337 3.67 6.79 -24.45
N PRO A 338 3.48 5.64 -23.77
CA PRO A 338 3.52 5.55 -22.32
C PRO A 338 4.89 5.93 -21.74
N VAL A 339 4.88 6.60 -20.59
CA VAL A 339 6.07 6.93 -19.79
C VAL A 339 5.77 6.55 -18.35
N ASP A 340 6.58 5.67 -17.77
CA ASP A 340 6.41 5.16 -16.41
C ASP A 340 4.96 4.65 -16.16
N GLU A 341 4.36 3.96 -17.16
CA GLU A 341 2.93 3.59 -17.22
C GLU A 341 2.44 2.76 -16.03
N SER A 342 3.28 1.86 -15.51
CA SER A 342 2.93 1.07 -14.33
C SER A 342 2.72 1.96 -13.09
N LEU A 343 3.04 3.26 -13.19
CA LEU A 343 3.47 4.05 -12.06
C LEU A 343 3.27 5.58 -12.13
N PRO A 344 2.06 6.06 -11.78
CA PRO A 344 1.73 7.49 -11.76
C PRO A 344 2.58 8.35 -10.81
N ASN A 345 3.58 9.03 -11.34
CA ASN A 345 4.40 9.98 -10.59
C ASN A 345 4.30 11.40 -11.13
N TRP A 346 4.70 12.38 -10.33
CA TRP A 346 4.57 13.79 -10.69
C TRP A 346 5.61 14.27 -11.71
N ASN A 347 6.80 13.64 -11.72
CA ASN A 347 7.96 14.12 -12.45
C ASN A 347 7.88 13.80 -13.96
N ARG A 348 7.49 12.58 -14.32
CA ARG A 348 7.22 12.17 -15.71
C ARG A 348 6.34 10.92 -15.69
N TYR A 349 5.13 11.03 -16.19
CA TYR A 349 4.17 9.95 -16.24
C TYR A 349 3.21 10.18 -17.39
N ARG A 350 2.95 9.14 -18.15
CA ARG A 350 1.93 9.11 -19.20
C ARG A 350 1.44 7.69 -19.33
N MET A 351 0.16 7.45 -19.11
CA MET A 351 -0.42 6.13 -19.37
C MET A 351 -0.56 5.86 -20.88
N SER A 352 -0.77 4.60 -21.26
CA SER A 352 -1.01 4.24 -22.66
C SER A 352 -2.27 4.89 -23.23
N SER A 353 -2.28 5.03 -24.55
CA SER A 353 -3.44 5.52 -25.30
C SER A 353 -4.69 4.65 -25.06
N SER A 354 -4.50 3.33 -24.97
CA SER A 354 -5.58 2.38 -24.68
C SER A 354 -6.23 2.69 -23.33
N MET A 355 -5.43 2.92 -22.28
CA MET A 355 -5.94 3.26 -20.95
C MET A 355 -6.62 4.63 -20.91
N MET A 356 -6.08 5.63 -21.60
CA MET A 356 -6.71 6.95 -21.68
C MET A 356 -8.11 6.86 -22.32
N ASN A 357 -8.24 6.07 -23.40
CA ASN A 357 -9.52 5.82 -24.05
C ASN A 357 -10.48 5.06 -23.12
N ASP A 358 -10.02 4.01 -22.45
CA ASP A 358 -10.84 3.29 -21.48
C ASP A 358 -11.36 4.20 -20.37
N LEU A 359 -10.49 5.03 -19.77
CA LEU A 359 -10.86 5.96 -18.72
C LEU A 359 -11.79 7.07 -19.20
N SER A 360 -11.64 7.54 -20.45
CA SER A 360 -12.53 8.55 -21.00
C SER A 360 -13.97 8.03 -21.10
N THR A 361 -14.17 6.74 -21.40
CA THR A 361 -15.51 6.12 -21.38
C THR A 361 -16.15 6.08 -19.99
N GLN A 362 -15.34 6.13 -18.94
CA GLN A 362 -15.78 6.15 -17.54
C GLN A 362 -15.86 7.58 -16.97
N SER A 363 -15.49 8.59 -17.75
CA SER A 363 -15.32 9.97 -17.30
C SER A 363 -16.28 10.91 -18.01
N THR A 364 -16.75 11.93 -17.29
CA THR A 364 -17.58 13.00 -17.88
C THR A 364 -16.77 14.26 -18.14
N HIS A 365 -15.68 14.44 -17.40
CA HIS A 365 -14.83 15.62 -17.41
C HIS A 365 -13.35 15.25 -17.53
N TRP A 366 -12.58 16.23 -17.96
CA TRP A 366 -11.13 16.26 -17.85
C TRP A 366 -10.70 17.58 -17.21
N ARG A 367 -9.51 17.62 -16.63
CA ARG A 367 -8.90 18.85 -16.14
C ARG A 367 -7.38 18.82 -16.25
N ALA A 368 -6.77 19.99 -16.23
CA ALA A 368 -5.35 20.15 -16.00
C ALA A 368 -5.12 21.00 -14.74
N THR A 369 -4.13 20.61 -13.93
CA THR A 369 -3.76 21.30 -12.70
C THR A 369 -2.26 21.56 -12.66
N CYS A 370 -1.87 22.69 -12.08
CA CYS A 370 -0.47 23.07 -11.92
C CYS A 370 0.03 22.80 -10.49
N SER A 371 1.14 22.07 -10.37
CA SER A 371 1.83 21.79 -9.11
C SER A 371 0.90 21.24 -8.02
N PHE A 372 0.01 20.32 -8.41
CA PHE A 372 -0.97 19.68 -7.52
C PHE A 372 -0.38 19.11 -6.22
N PRO A 373 0.83 18.49 -6.20
CA PRO A 373 1.41 17.99 -4.94
C PRO A 373 1.68 19.07 -3.90
N THR A 374 1.89 20.30 -4.35
CA THR A 374 2.20 21.45 -3.49
C THR A 374 0.95 22.23 -3.12
N HIS A 375 0.03 22.43 -4.07
CA HIS A 375 -1.11 23.34 -3.90
C HIS A 375 -2.49 22.65 -3.81
N GLY A 376 -2.57 21.35 -4.13
CA GLY A 376 -3.85 20.68 -4.33
C GLY A 376 -4.64 21.32 -5.47
N VAL A 377 -5.91 21.63 -5.23
CA VAL A 377 -6.76 22.38 -6.15
C VAL A 377 -7.36 23.58 -5.42
N ASP A 378 -6.87 24.76 -5.77
CA ASP A 378 -7.40 26.07 -5.37
C ASP A 378 -7.93 26.87 -6.58
N TYR A 379 -8.04 26.22 -7.74
CA TYR A 379 -8.49 26.76 -9.01
C TYR A 379 -7.65 27.91 -9.60
N VAL A 380 -6.43 28.12 -9.11
CA VAL A 380 -5.42 28.97 -9.75
C VAL A 380 -4.61 28.11 -10.71
N ASP A 381 -4.37 28.61 -11.93
CA ASP A 381 -3.65 27.88 -12.98
C ASP A 381 -4.22 26.47 -13.18
N TYR A 382 -5.51 26.47 -13.55
CA TYR A 382 -6.36 25.30 -13.60
C TYR A 382 -7.29 25.41 -14.80
N VAL A 383 -7.57 24.30 -15.46
CA VAL A 383 -8.61 24.24 -16.50
C VAL A 383 -9.41 22.96 -16.38
N ARG A 384 -10.72 23.02 -16.61
CA ARG A 384 -11.63 21.87 -16.64
C ARG A 384 -12.60 21.99 -17.81
N GLY A 385 -12.81 20.89 -18.51
CA GLY A 385 -13.82 20.76 -19.54
C GLY A 385 -14.56 19.44 -19.47
N LYS A 386 -15.60 19.32 -20.30
CA LYS A 386 -16.37 18.08 -20.47
C LYS A 386 -15.97 17.39 -21.75
N PHE A 387 -15.84 16.06 -21.72
CA PHE A 387 -15.58 15.27 -22.92
C PHE A 387 -16.66 15.48 -24.00
N VAL A 388 -17.93 15.66 -23.60
CA VAL A 388 -19.04 15.90 -24.54
C VAL A 388 -18.91 17.22 -25.33
N HIS A 389 -18.21 18.21 -24.80
CA HIS A 389 -17.97 19.48 -25.49
C HIS A 389 -16.59 19.52 -26.16
N PHE A 390 -15.62 18.83 -25.58
CA PHE A 390 -14.26 18.81 -26.05
C PHE A 390 -13.60 17.47 -25.71
N ASP A 391 -13.57 16.57 -26.69
CA ASP A 391 -12.78 15.35 -26.65
C ASP A 391 -11.30 15.69 -26.91
N ILE A 392 -10.56 15.85 -25.82
CA ILE A 392 -9.13 16.19 -25.85
C ILE A 392 -8.25 15.05 -26.36
N ILE A 393 -8.70 13.79 -26.31
CA ILE A 393 -7.88 12.64 -26.72
C ILE A 393 -7.77 12.61 -28.24
N ASN A 394 -8.92 12.70 -28.92
CA ASN A 394 -8.99 12.61 -30.37
C ASN A 394 -8.89 13.96 -31.08
N PHE A 395 -8.66 15.04 -30.34
CA PHE A 395 -8.56 16.36 -30.92
C PHE A 395 -7.27 16.54 -31.72
N VAL A 396 -7.42 16.96 -32.97
CA VAL A 396 -6.33 17.48 -33.80
C VAL A 396 -6.78 18.82 -34.36
N GLY A 397 -5.99 19.87 -34.13
CA GLY A 397 -6.32 21.22 -34.57
C GLY A 397 -5.28 22.26 -34.14
N SER A 398 -5.30 23.40 -34.82
CA SER A 398 -4.47 24.57 -34.50
C SER A 398 -5.38 25.77 -34.29
N GLY A 399 -5.41 26.32 -33.07
CA GLY A 399 -6.18 27.51 -32.71
C GLY A 399 -7.70 27.33 -32.73
N HIS A 400 -8.20 26.10 -32.58
CA HIS A 400 -9.65 25.86 -32.59
C HIS A 400 -10.28 26.25 -31.25
N CYS A 401 -11.42 26.95 -31.33
CA CYS A 401 -12.21 27.30 -30.16
C CYS A 401 -12.90 26.07 -29.59
N LYS A 402 -12.61 25.75 -28.34
CA LYS A 402 -13.29 24.69 -27.58
C LYS A 402 -13.81 25.26 -26.27
N ARG A 403 -14.99 24.77 -25.89
CA ARG A 403 -15.66 25.17 -24.66
C ARG A 403 -15.07 24.46 -23.47
N VAL A 404 -14.77 25.21 -22.42
CA VAL A 404 -14.35 24.72 -21.11
C VAL A 404 -15.32 25.22 -20.05
N ASP A 405 -15.52 24.44 -18.99
CA ASP A 405 -16.43 24.81 -17.92
C ASP A 405 -15.80 25.87 -17.00
N TYR A 406 -14.48 25.80 -16.81
CA TYR A 406 -13.71 26.76 -16.04
C TYR A 406 -12.25 26.76 -16.49
N VAL A 407 -11.65 27.94 -16.56
CA VAL A 407 -10.21 28.13 -16.75
C VAL A 407 -9.73 29.29 -15.88
N ASN A 408 -8.52 29.17 -15.36
CA ASN A 408 -7.76 30.24 -14.74
C ASN A 408 -6.31 30.16 -15.21
N ILE A 409 -5.79 31.25 -15.76
CA ILE A 409 -4.37 31.41 -16.08
C ILE A 409 -3.90 32.70 -15.40
N ARG A 410 -3.10 32.56 -14.34
CA ARG A 410 -2.50 33.64 -13.54
C ARG A 410 -3.50 34.62 -12.95
N GLY A 411 -4.67 34.12 -12.57
CA GLY A 411 -5.76 34.93 -12.03
C GLY A 411 -6.74 35.45 -13.08
N HIS A 412 -6.47 35.29 -14.38
CA HIS A 412 -7.45 35.54 -15.42
C HIS A 412 -8.39 34.34 -15.47
N GLN A 413 -9.59 34.49 -14.94
CA GLN A 413 -10.55 33.40 -14.83
C GLN A 413 -11.70 33.56 -15.81
N CYS A 414 -12.21 32.43 -16.27
CA CYS A 414 -13.38 32.38 -17.12
C CYS A 414 -14.17 31.11 -16.83
N SER A 415 -15.49 31.23 -16.77
CA SER A 415 -16.41 30.10 -16.57
C SER A 415 -17.28 29.96 -17.80
N ASP A 416 -17.50 28.71 -18.21
CA ASP A 416 -18.35 28.35 -19.34
C ASP A 416 -18.06 29.13 -20.63
N CYS A 417 -16.82 29.08 -21.10
CA CYS A 417 -16.37 29.91 -22.21
C CYS A 417 -15.49 29.15 -23.20
N ASN A 418 -15.27 29.78 -24.36
CA ASN A 418 -14.40 29.25 -25.39
C ASN A 418 -12.99 29.78 -25.21
N MET A 419 -12.02 28.91 -25.43
CA MET A 419 -10.62 29.26 -25.55
C MET A 419 -10.00 28.47 -26.70
N SER A 420 -8.93 28.98 -27.27
CA SER A 420 -8.22 28.31 -28.36
C SER A 420 -7.37 27.16 -27.85
N TRP A 421 -7.37 26.07 -28.61
CA TRP A 421 -6.57 24.89 -28.32
C TRP A 421 -5.79 24.44 -29.55
N TRP A 422 -4.61 23.90 -29.28
CA TRP A 422 -3.71 23.33 -30.26
C TRP A 422 -3.35 21.91 -29.84
N GLN A 423 -3.38 21.00 -30.79
CA GLN A 423 -2.81 19.66 -30.73
C GLN A 423 -2.59 19.23 -32.17
N THR A 424 -1.34 19.10 -32.58
CA THR A 424 -0.95 18.78 -33.97
C THR A 424 0.01 17.60 -33.98
N SER A 425 0.52 17.22 -35.14
CA SER A 425 1.60 16.22 -35.22
C SER A 425 2.94 16.69 -34.66
N LYS A 426 3.07 17.98 -34.32
CA LYS A 426 4.30 18.59 -33.78
C LYS A 426 4.11 19.20 -32.39
N ASP A 427 2.86 19.40 -31.97
CA ASP A 427 2.52 20.12 -30.76
C ASP A 427 1.57 19.27 -29.91
N GLY A 428 1.96 18.97 -28.68
CA GLY A 428 1.10 18.34 -27.69
C GLY A 428 -0.07 19.26 -27.32
N LEU A 429 -1.07 18.73 -26.62
CA LEU A 429 -2.25 19.50 -26.23
C LEU A 429 -1.85 20.71 -25.37
N HIS A 430 -2.19 21.92 -25.83
CA HIS A 430 -1.94 23.16 -25.09
C HIS A 430 -2.90 24.28 -25.52
N THR A 431 -2.87 25.37 -24.77
CA THR A 431 -3.45 26.67 -25.12
C THR A 431 -2.35 27.74 -25.08
N ASP A 432 -2.59 28.91 -25.66
CA ASP A 432 -1.64 30.03 -25.70
C ASP A 432 -2.32 31.27 -25.13
N SER A 433 -1.78 31.79 -24.02
CA SER A 433 -2.31 33.00 -23.36
C SER A 433 -1.71 34.30 -23.87
N SER A 434 -0.73 34.25 -24.76
CA SER A 434 -0.02 35.42 -25.28
C SER A 434 -0.79 36.23 -26.33
N ALA A 435 -1.92 35.71 -26.80
CA ALA A 435 -2.82 36.40 -27.71
C ALA A 435 -4.29 36.09 -27.39
N ILE A 436 -5.18 37.02 -27.76
CA ILE A 436 -6.62 36.84 -27.59
C ILE A 436 -7.16 36.02 -28.75
N PHE A 437 -7.58 34.79 -28.44
CA PHE A 437 -8.30 33.93 -29.35
C PHE A 437 -9.57 33.42 -28.68
N CYS A 438 -10.62 33.21 -29.47
CA CYS A 438 -11.88 32.63 -29.01
C CYS A 438 -12.59 33.38 -27.87
N GLY A 439 -12.20 34.63 -27.60
CA GLY A 439 -12.85 35.53 -26.64
C GLY A 439 -12.32 35.46 -25.20
N TYR A 440 -11.42 34.51 -24.89
CA TYR A 440 -10.74 34.46 -23.59
C TYR A 440 -9.47 35.32 -23.62
N ASP A 441 -9.36 36.26 -22.69
CA ASP A 441 -8.22 37.18 -22.58
C ASP A 441 -7.45 36.96 -21.29
N ALA A 442 -6.26 36.39 -21.44
CA ALA A 442 -5.25 36.24 -20.38
C ALA A 442 -3.91 36.87 -20.81
N THR A 443 -3.95 37.85 -21.71
CA THR A 443 -2.74 38.45 -22.32
C THR A 443 -1.96 39.34 -21.35
N GLN A 444 -2.63 39.93 -20.37
CA GLN A 444 -1.97 40.74 -19.35
C GLN A 444 -1.02 39.86 -18.53
N GLY A 445 0.27 40.25 -18.50
CA GLY A 445 1.32 39.49 -17.83
C GLY A 445 1.88 38.30 -18.64
N ALA A 446 1.37 38.07 -19.87
CA ALA A 446 1.87 37.04 -20.78
C ALA A 446 3.28 37.33 -21.30
N VAL A 447 4.07 36.27 -21.45
CA VAL A 447 5.29 36.30 -22.26
C VAL A 447 4.98 35.89 -23.70
N ARG A 448 5.92 36.13 -24.62
CA ARG A 448 5.74 35.73 -26.03
C ARG A 448 5.65 34.21 -26.13
N THR A 449 4.68 33.71 -26.91
CA THR A 449 4.41 32.28 -27.13
C THR A 449 4.26 31.53 -25.79
N GLU A 450 3.47 32.10 -24.89
CA GLU A 450 3.23 31.48 -23.58
C GLU A 450 2.18 30.38 -23.71
N ASP A 451 2.69 29.18 -23.94
CA ASP A 451 1.88 27.98 -23.93
C ASP A 451 1.53 27.61 -22.48
N ASN A 452 0.27 27.29 -22.24
CA ASN A 452 -0.23 26.86 -20.95
C ASN A 452 -0.76 25.43 -21.03
N PHE A 453 -0.57 24.68 -19.94
CA PHE A 453 -0.96 23.27 -19.79
C PHE A 453 -0.29 22.27 -20.76
N GLY A 454 0.67 22.70 -21.59
CA GLY A 454 1.41 21.88 -22.55
C GLY A 454 2.42 22.70 -23.36
N LEU A 455 3.20 22.03 -24.21
CA LEU A 455 4.20 22.55 -25.18
C LEU A 455 5.37 23.39 -24.60
N TYR A 456 5.08 24.43 -23.81
CA TYR A 456 6.03 25.28 -23.09
C TYR A 456 7.24 25.76 -23.91
N ILE A 457 6.97 26.40 -25.07
CA ILE A 457 7.98 27.15 -25.81
C ILE A 457 8.37 28.41 -25.03
N GLY A 458 7.40 29.25 -24.71
CA GLY A 458 7.55 30.36 -23.77
C GLY A 458 7.11 29.93 -22.37
N VAL A 459 8.00 30.06 -21.39
CA VAL A 459 7.70 29.77 -19.98
C VAL A 459 7.52 31.05 -19.20
N ASN A 460 6.59 31.05 -18.24
CA ASN A 460 6.34 32.18 -17.37
C ASN A 460 6.40 31.74 -15.90
N SER A 461 7.25 32.40 -15.12
CA SER A 461 7.41 32.07 -13.70
C SER A 461 6.17 32.41 -12.86
N ASN A 462 5.28 33.27 -13.36
CA ASN A 462 4.01 33.59 -12.71
C ASN A 462 2.91 32.56 -13.00
N PHE A 463 3.11 31.66 -13.97
CA PHE A 463 2.21 30.53 -14.25
C PHE A 463 2.71 29.29 -13.52
N ARG A 464 1.94 28.76 -12.57
CA ARG A 464 2.38 27.71 -11.62
C ARG A 464 2.91 26.44 -12.28
N CYS A 465 2.45 26.07 -13.47
CA CYS A 465 2.96 24.89 -14.18
C CYS A 465 4.38 25.08 -14.74
N THR A 466 4.85 26.32 -14.79
CA THR A 466 6.20 26.70 -15.27
C THR A 466 6.90 27.67 -14.31
N ALA A 467 6.48 27.71 -13.04
CA ALA A 467 7.03 28.62 -12.02
C ALA A 467 8.54 28.39 -11.80
N ASP A 468 8.93 27.11 -11.79
CA ASP A 468 10.31 26.67 -11.65
C ASP A 468 10.50 25.28 -12.29
N ALA A 469 11.72 24.74 -12.25
CA ALA A 469 12.05 23.47 -12.88
C ALA A 469 11.37 22.23 -12.24
N SER A 470 10.81 22.36 -11.04
CA SER A 470 10.10 21.31 -10.29
C SER A 470 8.58 21.44 -10.35
N ALA A 471 8.06 22.58 -10.81
CA ALA A 471 6.64 22.77 -11.08
C ALA A 471 6.09 21.68 -12.01
N THR A 472 4.85 21.24 -11.79
CA THR A 472 4.27 20.14 -12.58
C THR A 472 3.01 20.53 -13.32
N THR A 473 2.79 19.90 -14.47
CA THR A 473 1.52 19.93 -15.20
C THR A 473 0.89 18.56 -15.10
N ASN A 474 -0.35 18.49 -14.61
CA ASN A 474 -1.02 17.23 -14.31
C ASN A 474 -2.37 17.19 -15.02
N TRP A 475 -2.58 16.22 -15.89
CA TRP A 475 -3.83 16.00 -16.61
C TRP A 475 -4.61 14.85 -15.98
N TRP A 476 -5.92 15.03 -15.88
CA TRP A 476 -6.80 14.14 -15.12
C TRP A 476 -8.10 13.88 -15.87
N PHE A 477 -8.59 12.65 -15.81
CA PHE A 477 -9.93 12.28 -16.28
C PHE A 477 -10.79 11.87 -15.10
N GLY A 478 -12.05 12.29 -15.09
CA GLY A 478 -12.91 12.03 -13.97
C GLY A 478 -14.33 12.52 -14.15
N GLY A 479 -15.02 12.68 -13.03
CA GLY A 479 -16.40 13.11 -13.03
C GLY A 479 -16.96 13.20 -11.63
N ASN A 480 -18.26 13.42 -11.56
CA ASN A 480 -19.01 13.45 -10.32
C ASN A 480 -19.86 12.18 -10.16
N VAL A 481 -20.05 11.75 -8.91
CA VAL A 481 -21.14 10.84 -8.58
C VAL A 481 -22.46 11.58 -8.83
N ALA A 482 -23.37 10.91 -9.54
CA ALA A 482 -24.68 11.44 -9.89
C ALA A 482 -25.61 11.50 -8.67
#